data_AF-A0A853B4D0-F1
#
_entry.id   AF-A0A853B4D0-F1
#
_cell.length_a   1.000
_cell.length_b   1.000
_cell.length_c   1.000
_cell.angle_alpha   90.00
_cell.angle_beta   90.00
_cell.angle_gamma   90.00
#
_symmetry.space_group_name_H-M   'P 1'
#
loop_
_entity.id
_entity.type
_entity.pdbx_description
1 polymer ?
#
loop_
_entity_poly.entity_id
_entity_poly.type
_entity_poly.pdbx_seq_one_letter_code
_entity_poly.pdbx_strand_id
1 'polypeptide(L)'
;MKRAAVLVLLVLLAGCSGDEQPATPAAAPSSSAATPSSSAPPALTAADGRDYNACADGTCEVMVDGPVDIALTGQGGLHQLSVAAVTADGIDFATDGGGTGSLTPGCVSTLYENGSGSSCSSGEPEKPKPVDGVLAMQVVEVRDGIAVLRLVSGAVGPPPSSLRPPVPVLPTWHP
;
A
#
# COMPACT_ATOMS: atom_id res chain seq x y z
N MET A 1 19.26 -30.26 -15.46
CA MET A 1 20.03 -31.45 -15.02
C MET A 1 19.62 -31.81 -13.59
N LYS A 2 19.71 -33.08 -13.19
CA LYS A 2 19.21 -33.59 -11.90
C LYS A 2 20.19 -33.29 -10.74
N ARG A 3 19.68 -32.81 -9.61
CA ARG A 3 20.12 -33.24 -8.27
C ARG A 3 18.91 -33.32 -7.34
N ALA A 4 18.55 -34.54 -6.96
CA ALA A 4 17.63 -34.82 -5.87
C ALA A 4 18.45 -35.19 -4.63
N ALA A 5 17.94 -34.88 -3.44
CA ALA A 5 18.40 -35.47 -2.19
C ALA A 5 17.25 -35.45 -1.16
N VAL A 6 16.55 -36.58 -1.04
CA VAL A 6 15.69 -36.93 0.10
C VAL A 6 16.57 -37.58 1.16
N LEU A 7 16.30 -37.36 2.46
CA LEU A 7 16.61 -38.18 3.66
C LEU A 7 16.58 -37.26 4.91
N VAL A 8 16.22 -37.68 6.14
CA VAL A 8 15.23 -38.65 6.67
C VAL A 8 15.10 -38.37 8.20
N LEU A 9 14.02 -38.83 8.85
CA LEU A 9 13.76 -38.68 10.30
C LEU A 9 14.92 -39.17 11.19
N LEU A 10 15.00 -38.60 12.41
CA LEU A 10 15.28 -39.36 13.64
C LEU A 10 14.72 -38.64 14.89
N VAL A 11 14.23 -39.42 15.85
CA VAL A 11 13.51 -39.00 17.07
C VAL A 11 14.38 -39.25 18.30
N LEU A 12 14.30 -38.40 19.33
CA LEU A 12 14.76 -38.72 20.68
C LEU A 12 13.73 -38.28 21.73
N LEU A 13 13.36 -39.22 22.63
CA LEU A 13 12.47 -38.99 23.76
C LEU A 13 13.28 -38.82 25.06
N ALA A 14 12.85 -37.88 25.90
CA ALA A 14 13.03 -37.87 27.35
C ALA A 14 11.84 -37.06 27.94
N GLY A 15 11.24 -37.39 29.09
CA GLY A 15 11.56 -38.45 30.04
C GLY A 15 11.40 -37.92 31.47
N CYS A 16 10.21 -38.05 32.06
CA CYS A 16 10.00 -37.81 33.49
C CYS A 16 8.90 -38.72 34.04
N SER A 17 9.18 -39.36 35.18
CA SER A 17 8.39 -40.46 35.74
C SER A 17 7.25 -39.97 36.64
N GLY A 18 6.16 -40.73 36.69
CA GLY A 18 5.06 -40.60 37.66
C GLY A 18 4.73 -41.94 38.29
N ASP A 19 4.34 -41.93 39.57
CA ASP A 19 4.30 -43.07 40.50
C ASP A 19 2.90 -43.73 40.66
N GLU A 20 2.74 -44.65 41.63
CA GLU A 20 1.66 -45.66 41.79
C GLU A 20 0.43 -45.23 42.64
N GLN A 21 -0.74 -45.92 42.71
CA GLN A 21 -1.25 -47.15 42.05
C GLN A 21 -2.75 -47.01 41.58
N PRO A 22 -3.87 -47.37 42.29
CA PRO A 22 -5.10 -47.78 41.56
C PRO A 22 -6.47 -47.13 41.94
N ALA A 23 -7.35 -47.17 40.93
CA ALA A 23 -8.81 -47.44 40.97
C ALA A 23 -9.76 -46.57 41.85
N THR A 24 -10.68 -45.86 41.17
CA THR A 24 -12.15 -46.00 41.30
C THR A 24 -12.83 -45.33 40.08
N PRO A 25 -13.87 -45.91 39.44
CA PRO A 25 -14.52 -45.28 38.29
C PRO A 25 -15.55 -44.23 38.73
N ALA A 26 -15.32 -42.96 38.39
CA ALA A 26 -16.29 -41.87 38.54
C ALA A 26 -16.60 -41.26 37.16
N ALA A 27 -17.86 -40.87 36.96
CA ALA A 27 -18.39 -40.50 35.64
C ALA A 27 -17.61 -39.35 34.99
N ALA A 28 -17.32 -39.49 33.69
CA ALA A 28 -16.62 -38.47 32.93
C ALA A 28 -17.50 -37.21 32.76
N PRO A 29 -17.05 -36.02 33.21
CA PRO A 29 -17.55 -34.79 32.63
C PRO A 29 -17.06 -34.73 31.19
N SER A 30 -17.99 -34.63 30.22
CA SER A 30 -17.62 -34.32 28.85
C SER A 30 -17.05 -32.90 28.78
N SER A 31 -15.74 -32.77 28.96
CA SER A 31 -15.00 -31.57 28.61
C SER A 31 -15.11 -31.36 27.11
N SER A 32 -16.15 -30.64 26.68
CA SER A 32 -16.24 -30.09 25.33
C SER A 32 -15.05 -29.17 25.12
N ALA A 33 -13.98 -29.72 24.54
CA ALA A 33 -12.85 -28.95 24.08
C ALA A 33 -13.37 -27.97 23.02
N ALA A 34 -13.52 -26.70 23.41
CA ALA A 34 -13.89 -25.64 22.49
C ALA A 34 -12.81 -25.55 21.42
N THR A 35 -13.16 -25.94 20.19
CA THR A 35 -12.28 -25.76 19.04
C THR A 35 -11.96 -24.27 18.90
N PRO A 36 -10.68 -23.89 18.79
CA PRO A 36 -10.34 -22.49 18.56
C PRO A 36 -10.96 -22.06 17.24
N SER A 37 -11.90 -21.11 17.29
CA SER A 37 -12.51 -20.56 16.09
C SER A 37 -11.46 -19.74 15.36
N SER A 38 -10.89 -20.31 14.29
CA SER A 38 -9.93 -19.65 13.43
C SER A 38 -10.64 -18.53 12.67
N SER A 39 -10.67 -17.33 13.24
CA SER A 39 -11.23 -16.16 12.57
C SER A 39 -10.38 -15.84 11.35
N ALA A 40 -11.02 -15.77 10.17
CA ALA A 40 -10.34 -15.32 8.96
C ALA A 40 -9.82 -13.87 9.14
N PRO A 41 -8.74 -13.47 8.44
CA PRO A 41 -8.29 -12.09 8.41
C PRO A 41 -9.42 -11.15 7.95
N PRO A 42 -9.46 -9.90 8.42
CA PRO A 42 -10.40 -8.92 7.89
C PRO A 42 -10.14 -8.72 6.39
N ALA A 43 -11.21 -8.62 5.61
CA ALA A 43 -11.14 -8.33 4.19
C ALA A 43 -10.43 -6.98 3.94
N LEU A 44 -9.68 -6.90 2.85
CA LEU A 44 -9.11 -5.64 2.38
C LEU A 44 -10.25 -4.72 1.92
N THR A 45 -10.25 -3.46 2.36
CA THR A 45 -11.29 -2.47 2.05
C THR A 45 -10.66 -1.14 1.72
N ALA A 46 -11.28 -0.41 0.78
CA ALA A 46 -10.97 0.97 0.45
C ALA A 46 -12.26 1.80 0.54
N ALA A 47 -12.18 3.07 0.93
CA ALA A 47 -13.36 3.91 1.15
C ALA A 47 -14.35 3.95 -0.04
N ASP A 48 -13.83 4.00 -1.27
CA ASP A 48 -14.60 4.09 -2.51
C ASP A 48 -14.64 2.74 -3.27
N GLY A 49 -14.15 1.66 -2.64
CA GLY A 49 -14.15 0.31 -3.19
C GLY A 49 -13.33 0.20 -4.48
N ARG A 50 -14.01 0.11 -5.64
CA ARG A 50 -13.40 0.10 -6.99
C ARG A 50 -13.99 1.19 -7.89
N ASP A 51 -14.66 2.20 -7.35
CA ASP A 51 -15.21 3.29 -8.14
C ASP A 51 -14.12 4.32 -8.45
N TYR A 52 -13.38 4.10 -9.53
CA TYR A 52 -12.34 5.02 -9.98
C TYR A 52 -12.88 6.40 -10.39
N ASN A 53 -14.20 6.59 -10.56
CA ASN A 53 -14.78 7.90 -10.81
C ASN A 53 -14.81 8.78 -9.55
N ALA A 54 -14.79 8.17 -8.35
CA ALA A 54 -14.64 8.91 -7.09
C ALA A 54 -13.32 9.70 -7.04
N CYS A 55 -12.30 9.25 -7.78
CA CYS A 55 -11.01 9.91 -7.88
C CYS A 55 -10.98 11.15 -8.77
N ALA A 56 -12.08 11.54 -9.42
CA ALA A 56 -12.07 12.64 -10.40
C ALA A 56 -11.64 14.00 -9.83
N ASP A 57 -11.82 14.24 -8.53
CA ASP A 57 -11.34 15.44 -7.82
C ASP A 57 -9.94 15.27 -7.17
N GLY A 58 -9.32 14.10 -7.37
CA GLY A 58 -8.05 13.66 -6.80
C GLY A 58 -8.10 13.29 -5.31
N THR A 59 -9.28 13.08 -4.72
CA THR A 59 -9.45 12.67 -3.32
C THR A 59 -10.31 11.41 -3.21
N CYS A 60 -9.68 10.25 -3.23
CA CYS A 60 -10.34 8.95 -3.16
C CYS A 60 -9.47 7.90 -2.45
N GLU A 61 -10.05 6.74 -2.16
CA GLU A 61 -9.34 5.53 -1.77
C GLU A 61 -9.96 4.31 -2.46
N VAL A 62 -9.19 3.68 -3.35
CA VAL A 62 -9.66 2.61 -4.25
C VAL A 62 -8.77 1.37 -4.20
N MET A 63 -9.36 0.20 -4.40
CA MET A 63 -8.69 -1.07 -4.60
C MET A 63 -8.31 -1.24 -6.07
N VAL A 64 -7.05 -1.52 -6.35
CA VAL A 64 -6.50 -1.79 -7.68
C VAL A 64 -5.87 -3.17 -7.69
N ASP A 65 -6.22 -4.02 -8.66
CA ASP A 65 -5.72 -5.41 -8.80
C ASP A 65 -5.01 -5.68 -10.14
N GLY A 66 -4.77 -4.64 -10.92
CA GLY A 66 -4.15 -4.73 -12.24
C GLY A 66 -4.03 -3.36 -12.92
N PRO A 67 -3.67 -3.33 -14.21
CA PRO A 67 -3.52 -2.08 -14.94
C PRO A 67 -4.85 -1.33 -15.05
N VAL A 68 -4.86 -0.04 -14.71
CA VAL A 68 -6.06 0.81 -14.77
C VAL A 68 -5.70 2.28 -14.98
N ASP A 69 -6.55 2.98 -15.75
CA ASP A 69 -6.50 4.42 -15.93
C ASP A 69 -7.52 5.11 -15.01
N ILE A 70 -7.04 6.01 -14.16
CA ILE A 70 -7.84 6.82 -13.24
C ILE A 70 -7.92 8.24 -13.80
N ALA A 71 -9.12 8.69 -14.14
CA ALA A 71 -9.36 10.04 -14.66
C ALA A 71 -9.27 11.10 -13.56
N LEU A 72 -8.64 12.23 -13.89
CA LEU A 72 -8.44 13.39 -13.01
C LEU A 72 -8.92 14.66 -13.73
N THR A 73 -9.20 15.73 -12.97
CA THR A 73 -9.69 17.01 -13.49
C THR A 73 -8.66 18.15 -13.41
N GLY A 74 -7.36 17.83 -13.26
CA GLY A 74 -6.24 18.79 -13.24
C GLY A 74 -5.37 18.75 -11.97
N GLN A 75 -5.56 17.76 -11.09
CA GLN A 75 -4.89 17.65 -9.81
C GLN A 75 -3.39 17.39 -9.99
N GLY A 76 -2.55 18.21 -9.34
CA GLY A 76 -1.11 18.20 -9.60
C GLY A 76 -0.73 18.54 -11.05
N GLY A 77 -1.62 19.14 -11.84
CA GLY A 77 -1.43 19.36 -13.27
C GLY A 77 -1.71 18.15 -14.16
N LEU A 78 -2.36 17.10 -13.63
CA LEU A 78 -2.64 15.85 -14.33
C LEU A 78 -4.13 15.69 -14.65
N HIS A 79 -4.44 15.11 -15.81
CA HIS A 79 -5.77 14.66 -16.21
C HIS A 79 -5.93 13.13 -16.16
N GLN A 80 -4.83 12.39 -16.01
CA GLN A 80 -4.87 10.93 -15.91
C GLN A 80 -3.69 10.39 -15.08
N LEU A 81 -4.01 9.45 -14.19
CA LEU A 81 -3.05 8.60 -13.49
C LEU A 81 -3.25 7.15 -13.94
N SER A 82 -2.24 6.56 -14.58
CA SER A 82 -2.26 5.16 -14.97
C SER A 82 -1.53 4.32 -13.94
N VAL A 83 -2.20 3.36 -13.31
CA VAL A 83 -1.51 2.25 -12.64
C VAL A 83 -1.12 1.25 -13.73
N ALA A 84 0.17 1.04 -13.92
CA ALA A 84 0.72 0.16 -14.95
C ALA A 84 0.81 -1.30 -14.47
N ALA A 85 1.07 -1.51 -13.19
CA ALA A 85 1.09 -2.83 -12.55
C ALA A 85 0.82 -2.72 -11.04
N VAL A 86 0.27 -3.79 -10.46
CA VAL A 86 0.32 -4.06 -9.02
C VAL A 86 1.38 -5.12 -8.80
N THR A 87 2.33 -4.87 -7.90
CA THR A 87 3.44 -5.77 -7.58
C THR A 87 3.25 -6.37 -6.19
N ALA A 88 4.18 -7.21 -5.73
CA ALA A 88 4.15 -7.72 -4.36
C ALA A 88 4.43 -6.61 -3.32
N ASP A 89 5.13 -5.54 -3.73
CA ASP A 89 5.66 -4.50 -2.84
C ASP A 89 4.91 -3.16 -2.96
N GLY A 90 4.03 -2.99 -3.95
CA GLY A 90 3.43 -1.69 -4.27
C GLY A 90 2.71 -1.64 -5.61
N ILE A 91 2.76 -0.48 -6.25
CA ILE A 91 2.30 -0.25 -7.62
C ILE A 91 3.41 0.37 -8.47
N ASP A 92 3.38 0.09 -9.77
CA ASP A 92 4.07 0.88 -10.80
C ASP A 92 3.04 1.80 -11.47
N PHE A 93 3.39 3.06 -11.71
CA PHE A 93 2.48 4.06 -12.25
C PHE A 93 3.12 4.95 -13.33
N ALA A 94 2.25 5.56 -14.15
CA ALA A 94 2.58 6.57 -15.13
C ALA A 94 1.59 7.73 -15.07
N THR A 95 2.00 8.90 -15.56
CA THR A 95 1.14 10.09 -15.71
C THR A 95 1.06 10.52 -17.16
N ASP A 96 -0.02 11.22 -17.52
CA ASP A 96 -0.20 11.86 -18.83
C ASP A 96 0.88 12.91 -19.16
N GLY A 97 1.48 13.52 -18.14
CA GLY A 97 2.70 14.34 -18.27
C GLY A 97 3.98 13.57 -18.63
N GLY A 98 3.92 12.25 -18.83
CA GLY A 98 5.05 11.39 -19.19
C GLY A 98 5.94 10.99 -18.01
N GLY A 99 5.53 11.29 -16.77
CA GLY A 99 6.20 10.81 -15.57
C GLY A 99 5.93 9.33 -15.33
N THR A 100 6.90 8.60 -14.78
CA THR A 100 6.73 7.21 -14.33
C THR A 100 7.40 7.01 -12.98
N GLY A 101 6.95 6.01 -12.23
CA GLY A 101 7.55 5.66 -10.95
C GLY A 101 6.93 4.41 -10.33
N SER A 102 7.46 4.03 -9.18
CA SER A 102 6.89 3.01 -8.32
C SER A 102 6.56 3.59 -6.94
N LEU A 103 5.56 3.03 -6.28
CA LEU A 103 5.11 3.49 -4.96
C LEU A 103 4.79 2.28 -4.08
N THR A 104 5.50 2.15 -2.97
CA THR A 104 5.31 1.11 -1.95
C THR A 104 4.52 1.67 -0.75
N PRO A 105 3.90 0.81 0.09
CA PRO A 105 3.51 1.18 1.45
C PRO A 105 4.68 1.81 2.22
N GLY A 106 4.37 2.68 3.19
CA GLY A 106 5.38 3.47 3.91
C GLY A 106 5.81 4.76 3.20
N CYS A 107 5.50 4.91 1.90
CA CYS A 107 5.85 6.08 1.11
C CYS A 107 4.63 6.91 0.68
N VAL A 108 4.86 8.21 0.49
CA VAL A 108 3.95 9.15 -0.17
C VAL A 108 4.71 9.77 -1.35
N SER A 109 4.14 9.67 -2.54
CA SER A 109 4.60 10.39 -3.73
C SER A 109 3.76 11.66 -3.89
N THR A 110 4.40 12.79 -4.15
CA THR A 110 3.72 14.06 -4.46
C THR A 110 3.99 14.44 -5.91
N LEU A 111 2.92 14.64 -6.67
CA LEU A 111 2.94 15.03 -8.08
C LEU A 111 2.42 16.45 -8.22
N TYR A 112 3.07 17.26 -9.05
CA TYR A 112 2.70 18.63 -9.32
C TYR A 112 3.18 19.07 -10.70
N GLU A 113 2.71 20.23 -11.15
CA GLU A 113 3.01 20.73 -12.49
C GLU A 113 4.54 20.84 -12.70
N ASN A 114 5.07 20.11 -13.68
CA ASN A 114 6.49 20.01 -14.02
C ASN A 114 7.40 19.41 -12.92
N GLY A 115 6.88 18.62 -11.96
CA GLY A 115 7.73 17.99 -10.96
C GLY A 115 7.07 16.91 -10.09
N SER A 116 7.91 16.22 -9.34
CA SER A 116 7.48 15.26 -8.34
C SER A 116 8.48 15.19 -7.17
N GLY A 117 8.02 14.68 -6.05
CA GLY A 117 8.85 14.33 -4.90
C GLY A 117 8.31 13.08 -4.22
N SER A 118 9.11 12.49 -3.33
CA SER A 118 8.66 11.38 -2.49
C SER A 118 9.23 11.50 -1.09
N SER A 119 8.50 10.93 -0.13
CA SER A 119 8.90 10.81 1.26
C SER A 119 8.49 9.45 1.79
N CYS A 120 9.33 8.81 2.59
CA CYS A 120 9.09 7.47 3.11
C CYS A 120 9.41 7.41 4.60
N SER A 121 8.65 6.63 5.35
CA SER A 121 8.81 6.39 6.78
C SER A 121 8.75 4.90 7.10
N SER A 122 9.42 4.47 8.17
CA SER A 122 9.48 3.07 8.61
C SER A 122 8.25 2.60 9.40
N GLY A 123 7.06 3.04 8.99
CA GLY A 123 5.78 2.79 9.65
C GLY A 123 4.62 3.14 8.71
N GLU A 124 3.38 2.91 9.16
CA GLU A 124 2.20 3.28 8.36
C GLU A 124 2.17 4.80 8.13
N PRO A 125 2.25 5.27 6.88
CA PRO A 125 2.40 6.69 6.61
C PRO A 125 1.07 7.41 6.89
N GLU A 126 1.11 8.51 7.66
CA GLU A 126 -0.09 9.28 7.98
C GLU A 126 -0.81 9.71 6.68
N LYS A 127 -2.15 9.77 6.71
CA LYS A 127 -2.94 10.20 5.56
C LYS A 127 -2.46 11.59 5.09
N PRO A 128 -2.07 11.76 3.80
CA PRO A 128 -1.65 13.04 3.29
C PRO A 128 -2.71 14.12 3.51
N LYS A 129 -2.25 15.34 3.82
CA LYS A 129 -3.13 16.50 3.94
C LYS A 129 -3.33 17.11 2.55
N PRO A 130 -4.53 17.59 2.19
CA PRO A 130 -4.76 18.33 0.96
C PRO A 130 -3.81 19.53 0.83
N VAL A 131 -3.25 19.72 -0.37
CA VAL A 131 -2.39 20.86 -0.73
C VAL A 131 -2.78 21.30 -2.14
N ASP A 132 -3.06 22.58 -2.32
CA ASP A 132 -3.47 23.14 -3.62
C ASP A 132 -2.36 22.96 -4.67
N GLY A 133 -2.73 22.57 -5.89
CA GLY A 133 -1.79 22.31 -6.99
C GLY A 133 -0.89 21.10 -6.80
N VAL A 134 -1.19 20.20 -5.86
CA VAL A 134 -0.44 18.96 -5.58
C VAL A 134 -1.40 17.77 -5.50
N LEU A 135 -1.06 16.67 -6.15
CA LEU A 135 -1.67 15.36 -5.95
C LEU A 135 -0.74 14.50 -5.10
N ALA A 136 -1.17 14.12 -3.90
CA ALA A 136 -0.47 13.15 -3.06
C ALA A 136 -1.02 11.74 -3.31
N MET A 137 -0.14 10.82 -3.69
CA MET A 137 -0.41 9.40 -3.84
C MET A 137 0.18 8.62 -2.66
N GLN A 138 -0.57 7.65 -2.15
CA GLN A 138 -0.16 6.75 -1.09
C GLN A 138 -0.71 5.35 -1.34
N VAL A 139 0.13 4.32 -1.34
CA VAL A 139 -0.36 2.94 -1.20
C VAL A 139 -0.53 2.68 0.30
N VAL A 140 -1.76 2.40 0.72
CA VAL A 140 -2.11 2.15 2.12
C VAL A 140 -1.67 0.74 2.51
N GLU A 141 -2.07 -0.26 1.73
CA GLU A 141 -1.68 -1.67 1.90
C GLU A 141 -1.61 -2.36 0.52
N VAL A 142 -0.78 -3.40 0.40
CA VAL A 142 -0.87 -4.39 -0.68
C VAL A 142 -1.09 -5.77 -0.06
N ARG A 143 -2.12 -6.49 -0.52
CA ARG A 143 -2.44 -7.85 -0.08
C ARG A 143 -3.04 -8.66 -1.22
N ASP A 144 -2.63 -9.91 -1.38
CA ASP A 144 -3.18 -10.87 -2.35
C ASP A 144 -3.23 -10.36 -3.81
N GLY A 145 -2.28 -9.50 -4.21
CA GLY A 145 -2.22 -8.88 -5.54
C GLY A 145 -3.13 -7.66 -5.71
N ILE A 146 -3.73 -7.16 -4.63
CA ILE A 146 -4.58 -5.95 -4.60
C ILE A 146 -3.87 -4.87 -3.78
N ALA A 147 -3.71 -3.68 -4.36
CA ALA A 147 -3.25 -2.48 -3.67
C ALA A 147 -4.44 -1.59 -3.29
N VAL A 148 -4.42 -1.02 -2.09
CA VAL A 148 -5.30 0.10 -1.72
C VAL A 148 -4.56 1.41 -2.03
N LEU A 149 -4.94 2.06 -3.13
CA LEU A 149 -4.40 3.35 -3.55
C LEU A 149 -5.27 4.48 -3.00
N ARG A 150 -4.65 5.36 -2.23
CA ARG A 150 -5.23 6.61 -1.74
C ARG A 150 -4.67 7.79 -2.52
N LEU A 151 -5.57 8.64 -3.02
CA LEU A 151 -5.26 9.93 -3.61
C LEU A 151 -5.77 11.04 -2.68
N VAL A 152 -5.01 12.13 -2.57
CA VAL A 152 -5.44 13.36 -1.87
C VAL A 152 -4.92 14.58 -2.63
N SER A 153 -5.81 15.52 -2.94
CA SER A 153 -5.46 16.80 -3.58
C SER A 153 -6.12 17.98 -2.87
N GLY A 154 -5.51 19.16 -2.94
CA GLY A 154 -6.21 20.43 -2.71
C GLY A 154 -6.90 20.93 -3.98
N ALA A 155 -7.18 22.23 -4.05
CA ALA A 155 -7.73 22.87 -5.24
C ALA A 155 -6.78 22.74 -6.45
N VAL A 156 -7.36 22.63 -7.65
CA VAL A 156 -6.60 22.70 -8.91
C VAL A 156 -6.01 24.10 -9.05
N GLY A 157 -4.72 24.17 -9.35
CA GLY A 157 -3.96 25.42 -9.45
C GLY A 157 -2.46 25.17 -9.53
N PRO A 158 -1.64 26.22 -9.60
CA PRO A 158 -0.19 26.07 -9.65
C PRO A 158 0.34 25.70 -8.24
N PRO A 159 1.37 24.85 -8.13
CA PRO A 159 1.85 24.34 -6.85
C PRO A 159 2.36 25.44 -5.90
N PRO A 160 2.50 25.16 -4.58
CA PRO A 160 3.07 26.09 -3.62
C PRO A 160 4.42 26.64 -4.08
N SER A 161 4.71 27.90 -3.77
CA SER A 161 5.96 28.56 -4.19
C SER A 161 7.23 27.86 -3.70
N SER A 162 7.15 27.10 -2.61
CA SER A 162 8.23 26.25 -2.08
C SER A 162 8.60 25.06 -2.97
N LEU A 163 7.71 24.64 -3.88
CA LEU A 163 7.95 23.54 -4.84
C LEU A 163 8.36 24.05 -6.23
N ARG A 164 8.28 25.37 -6.47
CA ARG A 164 8.68 25.97 -7.75
C ARG A 164 10.18 26.18 -7.78
N PRO A 165 10.90 25.78 -8.85
CA PRO A 165 12.30 26.13 -9.01
C PRO A 165 12.50 27.64 -8.91
N PRO A 166 13.57 28.13 -8.24
CA PRO A 166 13.88 29.55 -8.23
C PRO A 166 14.13 30.04 -9.66
N VAL A 167 13.45 31.10 -10.06
CA VAL A 167 13.61 31.69 -11.39
C VAL A 167 15.07 32.15 -11.56
N PRO A 168 15.80 31.68 -12.60
CA PRO A 168 17.17 32.13 -12.83
C PRO A 168 17.21 33.64 -13.05
N VAL A 169 17.94 34.36 -12.22
CA VAL A 169 18.22 35.78 -12.46
C VAL A 169 19.25 35.85 -13.58
N LEU A 170 18.79 36.13 -14.81
CA LEU A 170 19.69 36.32 -15.95
C LEU A 170 20.57 37.55 -15.70
N PRO A 171 21.90 37.46 -15.89
CA PRO A 171 22.78 38.60 -15.69
C PRO A 171 22.49 39.69 -16.73
N THR A 172 22.17 40.90 -16.25
CA THR A 172 21.96 42.08 -17.09
C THR A 172 23.31 42.65 -17.53
N TRP A 173 23.87 42.08 -18.59
CA TRP A 173 25.03 42.64 -19.28
C TRP A 173 24.69 44.06 -19.77
N HIS A 174 25.35 45.06 -19.18
CA HIS A 174 25.36 46.43 -19.70
C HIS A 174 26.50 46.54 -20.73
N PRO A 175 26.26 47.22 -21.87
CA PRO A 175 27.27 47.42 -22.93
C PRO A 175 28.37 48.41 -22.53
#